data_AF-A0AAW8G051-F1
#
_entry.id   AF-A0AAW8G051-F1
#
_cell.length_a   1.000
_cell.length_b   1.000
_cell.length_c   1.000
_cell.angle_alpha   90.00
_cell.angle_beta   90.00
_cell.angle_gamma   90.00
#
_symmetry.space_group_name_H-M   'P 1'
#
loop_
_entity.id
_entity.type
_entity.pdbx_description
1 polymer ?
#
loop_
_entity_poly.entity_id
_entity_poly.type
_entity_poly.pdbx_seq_one_letter_code
_entity_poly.pdbx_strand_id
1 'polypeptide(L)'
;MARAIVETGLLPVLGIFHKNKYNPYCLADDLMEPYRPFLDLLVMQWLKVNSETEDLTKEFKAHILQIATKDVLIDNKTRPLLMAVKYTASSLYKCYTGEKRLISYPELI
;
A
#
# COMPACT_ATOMS: atom_id res chain seq x y z
N MET A 1 -5.47 0.73 1.13
CA MET A 1 -5.83 -0.24 0.07
C MET A 1 -7.32 -0.57 0.02
N ALA A 2 -7.94 -1.07 1.09
CA ALA A 2 -9.35 -1.51 1.08
C ALA A 2 -10.34 -0.51 0.45
N ARG A 3 -10.24 0.79 0.79
CA ARG A 3 -11.07 1.83 0.16
C ARG A 3 -10.90 1.88 -1.36
N ALA A 4 -9.67 1.79 -1.87
CA ALA A 4 -9.38 1.81 -3.30
C ALA A 4 -9.92 0.58 -4.03
N ILE A 5 -9.92 -0.60 -3.39
CA ILE A 5 -10.54 -1.82 -3.93
C ILE A 5 -12.06 -1.63 -4.06
N VAL A 6 -12.71 -1.08 -3.04
CA VAL A 6 -14.15 -0.82 -3.09
C VAL A 6 -14.49 0.24 -4.14
N GLU A 7 -13.67 1.28 -4.27
CA GLU A 7 -13.83 2.33 -5.32
C GLU A 7 -13.78 1.75 -6.75
N THR A 8 -13.13 0.59 -6.98
CA THR A 8 -13.11 -0.08 -8.30
C THR A 8 -14.25 -1.09 -8.49
N GLY A 9 -15.10 -1.30 -7.48
CA GLY A 9 -16.18 -2.29 -7.52
C GLY A 9 -15.75 -3.72 -7.18
N LEU A 10 -14.50 -3.93 -6.74
CA LEU A 10 -14.01 -5.24 -6.32
C LEU A 10 -14.37 -5.53 -4.85
N LEU A 11 -14.41 -6.83 -4.50
CA LEU A 11 -14.71 -7.29 -3.14
C LEU A 11 -13.41 -7.51 -2.34
N PRO A 12 -13.17 -6.78 -1.23
CA PRO A 12 -11.95 -6.93 -0.42
C PRO A 12 -11.73 -8.31 0.19
N VAL A 13 -12.79 -9.11 0.35
CA VAL A 13 -12.73 -10.47 0.91
C VAL A 13 -12.16 -11.50 -0.07
N LEU A 14 -12.19 -11.22 -1.37
CA LEU A 14 -11.75 -12.16 -2.41
C LEU A 14 -10.27 -11.95 -2.74
N GLY A 15 -9.38 -12.54 -1.93
CA GLY A 15 -7.94 -12.50 -2.17
C GLY A 15 -7.52 -13.16 -3.49
N ILE A 16 -6.37 -12.72 -4.01
CA ILE A 16 -5.67 -13.37 -5.13
C ILE A 16 -5.12 -14.72 -4.65
N PHE A 17 -4.48 -14.73 -3.48
CA PHE A 17 -3.93 -15.93 -2.87
C PHE A 17 -4.58 -16.22 -1.52
N HIS A 18 -4.64 -15.23 -0.64
CA HIS A 18 -5.16 -15.43 0.72
C HIS A 18 -6.66 -15.73 0.70
N LYS A 19 -7.05 -16.77 1.45
CA LYS A 19 -8.45 -17.18 1.65
C LYS A 19 -8.68 -17.42 3.13
N ASN A 20 -9.44 -16.54 3.78
CA ASN A 20 -9.80 -16.72 5.18
C ASN A 20 -11.21 -16.20 5.43
N LYS A 21 -12.11 -17.09 5.87
CA LYS A 21 -13.52 -16.77 6.13
C LYS A 21 -13.73 -15.72 7.23
N TYR A 22 -12.73 -15.52 8.10
CA TYR A 22 -12.77 -14.56 9.20
C TYR A 22 -12.03 -13.25 8.88
N ASN A 23 -11.31 -13.17 7.75
CA ASN A 23 -10.63 -11.96 7.32
C ASN A 23 -11.40 -11.30 6.15
N PRO A 24 -12.10 -10.17 6.38
CA PRO A 24 -12.84 -9.50 5.32
C PRO A 24 -11.94 -8.68 4.36
N TYR A 25 -10.62 -8.74 4.50
CA TYR A 25 -9.65 -7.90 3.78
C TYR A 25 -8.56 -8.69 3.03
N CYS A 26 -8.75 -9.98 2.76
CA CYS A 26 -7.72 -10.82 2.11
C CYS A 26 -7.12 -10.19 0.82
N LEU A 27 -7.93 -9.56 -0.02
CA LEU A 27 -7.44 -8.88 -1.23
C LEU A 27 -6.65 -7.62 -0.90
N ALA A 28 -7.05 -6.89 0.14
CA ALA A 28 -6.33 -5.71 0.57
C ALA A 28 -4.95 -6.09 1.12
N ASP A 29 -4.86 -7.20 1.85
CA ASP A 29 -3.59 -7.73 2.35
C ASP A 29 -2.67 -8.11 1.18
N ASP A 30 -3.18 -8.90 0.22
CA ASP A 30 -2.45 -9.28 -1.01
C ASP A 30 -1.87 -8.06 -1.75
N LEU A 31 -2.68 -7.03 -1.95
CA LEU A 31 -2.25 -5.82 -2.68
C LEU A 31 -1.38 -4.88 -1.85
N MET A 32 -1.40 -4.97 -0.51
CA MET A 32 -0.58 -4.12 0.36
C MET A 32 0.87 -4.60 0.45
N GLU A 33 1.17 -5.85 0.12
CA GLU A 33 2.53 -6.40 0.24
C GLU A 33 3.60 -5.54 -0.47
N PRO A 34 3.43 -5.07 -1.71
CA PRO A 34 4.41 -4.20 -2.37
C PRO A 34 4.59 -2.82 -1.71
N TYR A 35 3.67 -2.40 -0.84
CA TYR A 35 3.72 -1.11 -0.15
C TYR A 35 4.39 -1.17 1.22
N ARG A 36 4.59 -2.36 1.80
CA ARG A 36 5.24 -2.52 3.11
C ARG A 36 6.64 -1.89 3.19
N PRO A 37 7.53 -2.05 2.18
CA PRO A 37 8.89 -1.51 2.25
C PRO A 37 8.97 0.01 2.44
N PHE A 38 7.97 0.76 1.97
CA PHE A 38 7.92 2.22 2.14
C PHE A 38 7.70 2.62 3.61
N LEU A 39 6.87 1.87 4.33
CA LEU A 39 6.67 2.06 5.76
C LEU A 39 7.90 1.60 6.54
N ASP A 40 8.47 0.46 6.16
CA ASP A 40 9.68 -0.07 6.78
C ASP A 40 10.82 0.95 6.71
N LEU A 41 11.00 1.61 5.55
CA LEU A 41 11.99 2.67 5.39
C LEU A 41 11.75 3.86 6.32
N LEU A 42 10.50 4.31 6.47
CA LEU A 42 10.15 5.42 7.38
C LEU A 42 10.46 5.08 8.84
N VAL A 43 10.13 3.85 9.26
CA VAL A 43 10.42 3.36 10.62
C VAL A 43 11.93 3.26 10.82
N MET A 44 12.66 2.68 9.88
CA MET A 44 14.12 2.57 9.96
C MET A 44 14.80 3.95 10.03
N GLN A 45 14.31 4.93 9.28
CA GLN A 45 14.79 6.32 9.35
C GLN A 45 14.54 6.95 10.73
N TRP A 46 13.36 6.71 11.31
CA TRP A 46 13.03 7.21 12.65
C TRP A 46 13.94 6.62 13.72
N LEU A 47 14.12 5.29 13.71
CA LEU A 47 14.93 4.56 14.69
C LEU A 47 16.42 4.94 14.62
N LYS A 48 16.93 5.29 13.43
CA LYS A 48 18.31 5.78 13.29
C LYS A 48 18.56 7.10 14.04
N VAL A 49 17.55 7.95 14.18
CA VAL A 49 17.65 9.26 14.83
C VAL A 49 17.22 9.18 16.30
N ASN A 50 16.30 8.26 16.63
CA ASN A 50 15.70 8.11 17.96
C ASN A 50 16.02 6.72 18.54
N SER A 51 17.29 6.31 18.52
CA SER A 51 17.73 4.94 18.83
C SER A 51 17.43 4.47 20.26
N GLU A 52 17.20 5.40 21.19
CA GLU A 52 16.91 5.11 22.60
C GLU A 52 15.40 5.02 22.89
N THR A 53 14.55 5.33 21.92
CA THR A 53 13.09 5.32 22.11
C THR A 53 12.51 4.03 21.54
N GLU A 54 12.11 3.11 22.43
CA GLU A 54 11.37 1.89 22.05
C GLU A 54 9.85 2.11 22.00
N ASP A 55 9.37 3.23 22.54
CA ASP A 55 7.95 3.52 22.67
C ASP A 55 7.34 4.12 21.40
N LEU A 56 6.07 3.76 21.14
CA LEU A 56 5.26 4.37 20.09
C LEU A 56 4.73 5.75 20.53
N THR A 57 5.60 6.75 20.49
CA THR A 57 5.29 8.14 20.87
C THR A 57 4.35 8.84 19.89
N LYS A 58 3.83 10.01 20.28
CA LYS A 58 2.98 10.85 19.42
C LYS A 58 3.77 11.33 18.20
N GLU A 59 5.03 11.66 18.39
CA GLU A 59 5.96 12.14 17.38
C GLU A 59 6.26 11.03 16.37
N PHE A 60 6.48 9.79 16.85
CA PHE A 60 6.68 8.65 15.96
C PHE A 60 5.43 8.34 15.11
N LYS A 61 4.23 8.37 15.71
CA LYS A 61 2.97 8.23 14.96
C LYS A 61 2.82 9.33 13.90
N ALA A 62 3.12 10.58 14.26
CA ALA A 62 3.06 11.71 13.33
C ALA A 62 4.06 11.55 12.17
N HIS A 63 5.26 11.03 12.44
CA HIS A 63 6.25 10.71 11.42
C HIS A 63 5.76 9.62 10.46
N ILE A 64 5.23 8.50 10.98
CA ILE A 64 4.69 7.42 10.15
C ILE A 64 3.52 7.92 9.28
N LEU A 65 2.65 8.79 9.80
CA LEU A 65 1.51 9.32 9.05
C LEU A 65 1.90 10.05 7.75
N GLN A 66 3.15 10.52 7.64
CA GLN A 66 3.67 11.13 6.41
C GLN A 66 3.73 10.15 5.23
N ILE A 67 3.65 8.83 5.47
CA ILE A 67 3.62 7.78 4.43
C ILE A 67 2.58 8.08 3.35
N ALA A 68 1.42 8.63 3.71
CA ALA A 68 0.33 8.89 2.77
C ALA A 68 0.70 9.88 1.67
N THR A 69 1.59 10.82 1.98
CA THR A 69 2.04 11.90 1.08
C THR A 69 3.44 11.70 0.54
N LYS A 70 4.12 10.59 0.89
CA LYS A 70 5.43 10.27 0.32
C LYS A 70 5.28 9.93 -1.16
N ASP A 71 6.16 10.47 -1.98
CA ASP A 71 6.18 10.19 -3.40
C ASP A 71 6.74 8.79 -3.66
N VAL A 72 6.12 8.11 -4.62
CA VAL A 72 6.53 6.81 -5.15
C VAL A 72 6.47 6.85 -6.67
N LEU A 73 7.26 6.01 -7.32
CA LEU A 73 7.19 5.83 -8.77
C LEU A 73 6.17 4.74 -9.08
N ILE A 74 5.23 5.00 -9.98
CA ILE A 74 4.28 3.98 -10.48
C ILE A 74 3.94 4.27 -11.94
N ASP A 75 4.07 3.27 -12.81
CA ASP A 75 3.92 3.43 -14.27
C ASP A 75 4.73 4.63 -14.82
N ASN A 76 6.01 4.75 -14.43
CA ASN A 76 6.92 5.85 -14.79
C ASN A 76 6.43 7.26 -14.41
N LYS A 77 5.54 7.37 -13.41
CA LYS A 77 5.04 8.66 -12.91
C LYS A 77 5.23 8.75 -11.40
N THR A 78 5.82 9.84 -10.96
CA THR A 78 5.93 10.17 -9.53
C THR A 78 4.58 10.63 -9.01
N ARG A 79 4.10 10.00 -7.93
CA ARG A 79 2.81 10.30 -7.32
C ARG A 79 2.89 10.08 -5.81
N PRO A 80 2.04 10.77 -5.01
CA PRO A 80 1.86 10.42 -3.61
C PRO A 80 1.41 8.97 -3.45
N LEU A 81 1.91 8.27 -2.42
CA LEU A 81 1.64 6.86 -2.15
C LEU A 81 0.14 6.57 -2.08
N LEU A 82 -0.65 7.48 -1.49
CA LEU A 82 -2.10 7.33 -1.43
C LEU A 82 -2.75 7.26 -2.82
N MET A 83 -2.20 7.96 -3.81
CA MET A 83 -2.64 7.88 -5.20
C MET A 83 -2.15 6.59 -5.85
N ALA A 84 -0.90 6.19 -5.63
CA ALA A 84 -0.36 4.95 -6.16
C ALA A 84 -1.21 3.73 -5.76
N VAL A 85 -1.67 3.67 -4.50
CA VAL A 85 -2.60 2.62 -4.02
C VAL A 85 -3.87 2.52 -4.86
N LYS A 86 -4.43 3.66 -5.30
CA LYS A 86 -5.60 3.69 -6.19
C LYS A 86 -5.28 3.14 -7.57
N TYR A 87 -4.12 3.51 -8.11
CA TYR A 87 -3.64 3.01 -9.40
C TYR A 87 -3.43 1.50 -9.38
N THR A 88 -2.84 0.94 -8.32
CA THR A 88 -2.69 -0.51 -8.17
C THR A 88 -4.05 -1.22 -8.16
N ALA A 89 -5.01 -0.77 -7.35
CA ALA A 89 -6.35 -1.36 -7.32
C ALA A 89 -7.06 -1.27 -8.69
N SER A 90 -6.97 -0.12 -9.37
CA SER A 90 -7.54 0.07 -10.71
C SER A 90 -6.86 -0.81 -11.76
N SER A 91 -5.54 -0.98 -11.67
CA SER A 91 -4.80 -1.86 -12.57
C SER A 91 -5.17 -3.33 -12.38
N LEU A 92 -5.42 -3.78 -11.14
CA LEU A 92 -5.94 -5.12 -10.88
C LEU A 92 -7.31 -5.33 -11.52
N TYR A 93 -8.23 -4.38 -11.37
CA TYR A 93 -9.53 -4.44 -12.03
C TYR A 93 -9.38 -4.61 -13.55
N LYS A 94 -8.50 -3.82 -14.17
CA LYS A 94 -8.19 -3.93 -15.61
C LYS A 94 -7.57 -5.27 -16.00
N CYS A 95 -6.83 -5.91 -15.09
CA CYS A 95 -6.35 -7.27 -15.31
C CYS A 95 -7.49 -8.28 -15.32
N TYR A 96 -8.46 -8.15 -14.40
CA TYR A 96 -9.63 -9.02 -14.38
C TYR A 96 -10.56 -8.84 -15.58
N THR A 97 -10.66 -7.63 -16.14
CA THR A 97 -11.44 -7.37 -17.37
C THR A 97 -10.66 -7.69 -18.65
N GLY A 98 -9.37 -8.01 -18.56
CA GLY A 98 -8.52 -8.32 -19.71
C GLY A 98 -7.96 -7.09 -20.45
N GLU A 99 -8.25 -5.87 -20.00
CA GLU A 99 -7.70 -4.62 -20.54
C GLU A 99 -6.20 -4.44 -20.28
N LYS A 100 -5.70 -5.05 -19.20
CA LYS A 100 -4.28 -5.04 -18.82
C LYS A 100 -3.79 -6.45 -18.52
N ARG A 101 -2.49 -6.71 -18.70
CA ARG A 101 -1.88 -8.01 -18.40
C ARG A 101 -1.14 -8.06 -17.07
N LEU A 102 -0.69 -6.90 -16.57
CA LEU A 102 0.13 -6.79 -15.36
C LEU A 102 -0.44 -5.73 -14.43
N ILE A 103 -0.41 -6.02 -13.13
CA ILE A 103 -0.76 -5.07 -12.07
C ILE A 103 0.35 -4.02 -11.99
N SER A 104 -0.03 -2.75 -11.81
CA SER A 104 0.92 -1.67 -11.53
C SER A 104 1.32 -1.71 -10.07
N TYR A 105 2.61 -1.69 -9.79
CA TYR A 105 3.16 -1.67 -8.43
C TYR A 105 4.01 -0.42 -8.21
N PRO A 106 4.13 0.03 -6.96
CA PRO A 106 5.02 1.12 -6.61
C PRO A 106 6.49 0.65 -6.65
N GLU A 107 7.38 1.54 -7.05
CA GLU A 107 8.82 1.35 -7.03
C GLU A 107 9.46 2.35 -6.06
N LEU A 108 10.48 1.88 -5.34
CA LEU A 108 11.32 2.75 -4.50
C LEU A 108 12.22 3.60 -5.41
N ILE A 109 12.33 4.89 -5.07
CA ILE A 109 13.21 5.86 -5.73
C ILE A 109 14.52 5.95 -4.96
#